data_AF-A0A1I5A4T3-F1
#
_entry.id   AF-A0A1I5A4T3-F1
#
_cell.length_a   1.000
_cell.length_b   1.000
_cell.length_c   1.000
_cell.angle_alpha   90.00
_cell.angle_beta   90.00
_cell.angle_gamma   90.00
#
_symmetry.space_group_name_H-M   'P 1'
#
loop_
_entity.id
_entity.type
_entity.pdbx_description
1 polymer ?
#
loop_
_entity_poly.entity_id
_entity_poly.type
_entity_poly.pdbx_seq_one_letter_code
_entity_poly.pdbx_strand_id
1 'polypeptide(L)'
;MEIILHLGAHRTASTSFQHYMHANRKVLAARGIGYWGPDVTRDGILTGVIPVAGRSSVTEQLHRARGRIALRLRKAEAAGLCQLVVSDENMIGAPRRNLRGSRLYGDIGDRMARFANAFDGRISRVAISVRGQDAWWSSAMAFAVGRGHRVPGPDDLDRLVTVNRHWRDVITDLACAMGGPEIIVLPHEVYAGLPDEKLRQMTGIDSPPRKAARDWLNRAPDLAELRKLVTARGGDDARLGEGTGRWRPFDRYQTLALQEAYSDDLFWLGAGADGLARLTEETGPVKAGQNPPIGQTTRGHPNDEEERRLA
;
A
#
# COMPACT_ATOMS: atom_id res chain seq x y z
N MET A 1 19.76 14.90 -8.66
CA MET A 1 19.01 14.49 -7.46
C MET A 1 17.97 13.46 -7.86
N GLU A 2 17.95 12.31 -7.22
CA GLU A 2 16.93 11.27 -7.43
C GLU A 2 15.64 11.62 -6.71
N ILE A 3 14.49 11.33 -7.32
CA ILE A 3 13.17 11.58 -6.71
C ILE A 3 12.47 10.24 -6.52
N ILE A 4 12.14 9.94 -5.27
CA ILE A 4 11.49 8.70 -4.86
C ILE A 4 10.09 9.03 -4.35
N LEU A 5 9.06 8.48 -4.99
CA LEU A 5 7.69 8.58 -4.48
C LEU A 5 7.36 7.39 -3.60
N HIS A 6 7.10 7.64 -2.32
CA HIS A 6 6.49 6.66 -1.42
C HIS A 6 4.97 6.84 -1.43
N LEU A 7 4.30 6.01 -2.22
CA LEU A 7 2.85 6.06 -2.41
C LEU A 7 2.08 5.33 -1.30
N GLY A 8 2.73 4.39 -0.61
CA GLY A 8 2.22 3.59 0.52
C GLY A 8 0.70 3.49 0.62
N ALA A 9 0.10 2.40 0.10
CA ALA A 9 -1.35 2.25 0.16
C ALA A 9 -1.89 2.50 1.57
N HIS A 10 -3.03 3.16 1.68
CA HIS A 10 -3.67 3.41 2.96
C HIS A 10 -3.74 2.11 3.76
N ARG A 11 -3.60 2.22 5.08
CA ARG A 11 -3.62 1.05 5.97
C ARG A 11 -2.41 0.11 5.78
N THR A 12 -1.30 0.59 5.19
CA THR A 12 -0.01 -0.12 5.09
C THR A 12 1.14 0.52 5.89
N ALA A 13 0.79 1.12 7.05
CA ALA A 13 1.72 1.82 7.95
C ALA A 13 2.43 3.06 7.35
N SER A 14 1.79 3.75 6.39
CA SER A 14 2.30 5.00 5.82
C SER A 14 2.49 6.09 6.89
N THR A 15 1.56 6.22 7.84
CA THR A 15 1.65 7.22 8.92
C THR A 15 2.84 6.96 9.85
N SER A 16 3.12 5.70 10.21
CA SER A 16 4.31 5.35 11.02
C SER A 16 5.59 5.71 10.26
N PHE A 17 5.68 5.36 8.98
CA PHE A 17 6.83 5.72 8.14
C PHE A 17 7.02 7.23 8.01
N GLN A 18 5.94 7.99 7.78
CA GLN A 18 5.98 9.46 7.69
C GLN A 18 6.45 10.09 9.01
N HIS A 19 5.96 9.59 10.15
CA HIS A 19 6.40 10.05 11.47
C HIS A 19 7.90 9.78 11.68
N TYR A 20 8.35 8.57 11.35
CA TYR A 20 9.75 8.18 11.37
C TYR A 20 10.63 9.11 10.51
N MET A 21 10.23 9.37 9.26
CA MET A 21 10.97 10.28 8.37
C MET A 21 11.03 11.71 8.93
N HIS A 22 9.92 12.22 9.44
CA HIS A 22 9.86 13.55 10.03
C HIS A 22 10.75 13.69 11.27
N ALA A 23 10.77 12.66 12.13
CA ALA A 23 11.60 12.62 13.34
C ALA A 23 13.11 12.59 13.04
N ASN A 24 13.49 12.08 11.86
CA ASN A 24 14.87 11.92 11.40
C ASN A 24 15.32 12.93 10.33
N ARG A 25 14.46 13.86 9.92
CA ARG A 25 14.68 14.76 8.77
C ARG A 25 16.04 15.48 8.77
N LYS A 26 16.53 15.93 9.94
CA LYS A 26 17.82 16.64 10.05
C LYS A 26 19.01 15.71 9.79
N VAL A 27 18.97 14.50 10.36
CA VAL A 27 20.01 13.48 10.18
C VAL A 27 20.03 12.99 8.74
N LEU A 28 18.86 12.81 8.13
CA LEU A 28 18.75 12.41 6.73
C LEU A 28 19.25 13.52 5.78
N ALA A 29 18.88 14.78 6.04
CA ALA A 29 19.34 15.91 5.24
C ALA A 29 20.87 16.07 5.28
N ALA A 30 21.50 15.86 6.45
CA ALA A 30 22.96 15.85 6.58
C ALA A 30 23.63 14.74 5.75
N ARG A 31 22.87 13.70 5.37
CA ARG A 31 23.30 12.61 4.49
C ARG A 31 22.80 12.77 3.05
N GLY A 32 22.34 13.98 2.67
CA GLY A 32 21.86 14.29 1.33
C GLY A 32 20.46 13.76 1.00
N ILE A 33 19.68 13.29 1.98
CA ILE A 33 18.33 12.75 1.77
C ILE A 33 17.28 13.74 2.30
N GLY A 34 16.57 14.35 1.36
CA GLY A 34 15.41 15.20 1.64
C GLY A 34 14.14 14.40 1.88
N TYR A 35 13.19 15.02 2.58
CA TYR A 35 11.87 14.45 2.84
C TYR A 35 10.76 15.47 2.65
N TRP A 36 9.77 15.14 1.83
CA TRP A 36 8.48 15.84 1.73
C TRP A 36 7.38 14.91 2.24
N GLY A 37 6.93 15.15 3.47
CA GLY A 37 5.79 14.47 4.06
C GLY A 37 4.47 15.20 3.82
N PRO A 38 3.36 14.71 4.41
CA PRO A 38 2.05 15.35 4.36
C PRO A 38 2.06 16.84 4.75
N ASP A 39 2.93 17.24 5.68
CA ASP A 39 3.15 18.62 6.10
C ASP A 39 3.65 19.53 4.97
N VAL A 40 4.32 18.97 3.96
CA VAL A 40 4.79 19.69 2.78
C VAL A 40 3.86 19.45 1.59
N THR A 41 3.51 18.20 1.32
CA THR A 41 2.72 17.80 0.14
C THR A 41 1.32 18.42 0.16
N ARG A 42 0.74 18.57 1.35
CA ARG A 42 -0.61 19.11 1.55
C ARG A 42 -0.61 20.61 1.87
N ASP A 43 0.54 21.22 2.12
CA ASP A 43 0.73 22.68 2.28
C ASP A 43 0.89 23.39 0.92
N GLY A 44 0.05 23.00 -0.06
CA GLY A 44 -0.04 23.70 -1.35
C GLY A 44 0.91 23.22 -2.46
N ILE A 45 2.00 22.51 -2.17
CA ILE A 45 2.98 22.13 -3.21
C ILE A 45 2.36 21.25 -4.31
N LEU A 46 1.54 20.25 -3.95
CA LEU A 46 0.85 19.36 -4.90
C LEU A 46 -0.53 19.86 -5.32
N THR A 47 -0.96 21.04 -4.86
CA THR A 47 -2.27 21.59 -5.23
C THR A 47 -2.36 21.76 -6.74
N GLY A 48 -3.47 21.34 -7.35
CA GLY A 48 -3.70 21.46 -8.79
C GLY A 48 -3.11 20.33 -9.65
N VAL A 49 -2.33 19.38 -9.07
CA VAL A 49 -1.94 18.17 -9.81
C VAL A 49 -3.18 17.32 -10.12
N ILE A 50 -3.95 17.03 -9.08
CA ILE A 50 -5.32 16.52 -9.21
C ILE A 50 -6.25 17.72 -9.29
N PRO A 51 -7.02 17.86 -10.38
CA PRO A 51 -7.83 19.05 -10.60
C PRO A 51 -8.98 19.10 -9.61
N VAL A 52 -9.31 20.31 -9.19
CA VAL A 52 -10.51 20.61 -8.41
C VAL A 52 -11.43 21.51 -9.24
N ALA A 53 -12.74 21.39 -9.03
CA ALA A 53 -13.70 22.29 -9.65
C ALA A 53 -13.41 23.73 -9.19
N GLY A 54 -13.44 24.69 -10.11
CA GLY A 54 -13.14 26.08 -9.81
C GLY A 54 -12.99 26.93 -11.08
N ARG A 55 -12.58 28.19 -10.89
CA ARG A 55 -12.48 29.18 -11.99
C ARG A 55 -11.33 28.89 -12.96
N SER A 56 -10.27 28.22 -12.51
CA SER A 56 -9.12 27.91 -13.37
C SER A 56 -9.30 26.59 -14.10
N SER A 57 -8.85 26.56 -15.35
CA SER A 57 -8.86 25.35 -16.17
C SER A 57 -7.97 24.24 -15.57
N VAL A 58 -8.25 22.99 -15.94
CA VAL A 58 -7.44 21.82 -15.52
C VAL A 58 -5.97 21.99 -15.91
N THR A 59 -5.72 22.54 -17.10
CA THR A 59 -4.37 22.80 -17.63
C THR A 59 -3.64 23.87 -16.81
N GLU A 60 -4.30 24.97 -16.47
CA GLU A 60 -3.72 26.02 -15.63
C GLU A 60 -3.38 25.51 -14.22
N GLN A 61 -4.27 24.71 -13.62
CA GLN A 61 -4.04 24.13 -12.31
C GLN A 61 -2.76 23.28 -12.30
N LEU A 62 -2.61 22.40 -13.30
CA LEU A 62 -1.44 21.55 -13.45
C LEU A 62 -0.17 22.36 -13.76
N HIS A 63 -0.25 23.37 -14.63
CA HIS A 63 0.89 24.24 -14.94
C HIS A 63 1.43 24.95 -13.69
N ARG A 64 0.52 25.49 -12.86
CA ARG A 64 0.92 26.11 -11.58
C ARG A 64 1.51 25.10 -10.61
N ALA A 65 1.00 23.86 -10.57
CA ALA A 65 1.56 22.80 -9.74
C ALA A 65 3.00 22.44 -10.17
N ARG A 66 3.22 22.27 -11.48
CA ARG A 66 4.55 22.05 -12.08
C ARG A 66 5.54 23.14 -11.67
N GLY A 67 5.13 24.41 -11.77
CA GLY A 67 5.98 25.55 -11.36
C GLY A 67 6.37 25.51 -9.88
N ARG A 68 5.41 25.21 -8.98
CA ARG A 68 5.69 25.08 -7.54
C ARG A 68 6.63 23.92 -7.23
N ILE A 69 6.38 22.75 -7.83
CA ILE A 69 7.21 21.56 -7.66
C ILE A 69 8.62 21.85 -8.15
N ALA A 70 8.78 22.38 -9.36
CA ALA A 70 10.08 22.71 -9.94
C ALA A 70 10.88 23.69 -9.06
N LEU A 71 10.22 24.73 -8.52
CA LEU A 71 10.88 25.68 -7.61
C LEU A 71 11.37 25.00 -6.33
N ARG A 72 10.55 24.12 -5.74
CA ARG A 72 10.91 23.39 -4.52
C ARG A 72 12.00 22.36 -4.77
N LEU A 73 12.00 21.69 -5.91
CA LEU A 73 13.07 20.78 -6.34
C LEU A 73 14.39 21.53 -6.51
N ARG A 74 14.39 22.68 -7.19
CA ARG A 74 15.60 23.52 -7.33
C ARG A 74 16.16 23.98 -5.99
N LYS A 75 15.29 24.33 -5.03
CA LYS A 75 15.71 24.67 -3.66
C LYS A 75 16.33 23.48 -2.93
N ALA A 76 15.79 22.28 -3.12
CA ALA A 76 16.34 21.05 -2.55
C ALA A 76 17.73 20.74 -3.15
N GLU A 77 17.88 20.87 -4.47
CA GLU A 77 19.16 20.70 -5.17
C GLU A 77 20.20 21.73 -4.71
N ALA A 78 19.83 23.01 -4.61
CA ALA A 78 20.70 24.06 -4.11
C ALA A 78 21.12 23.88 -2.65
N ALA A 79 20.32 23.15 -1.86
CA ALA A 79 20.66 22.76 -0.49
C ALA A 79 21.57 21.51 -0.42
N GLY A 80 22.03 20.98 -1.56
CA GLY A 80 22.95 19.85 -1.63
C GLY A 80 22.29 18.48 -1.48
N LEU A 81 20.96 18.37 -1.65
CA LEU A 81 20.27 17.09 -1.56
C LEU A 81 20.54 16.22 -2.80
N CYS A 82 20.95 14.99 -2.56
CA CYS A 82 21.21 13.97 -3.58
C CYS A 82 19.96 13.14 -3.88
N GLN A 83 19.11 12.92 -2.88
CA GLN A 83 17.85 12.19 -3.00
C GLN A 83 16.71 12.94 -2.32
N LEU A 84 15.49 12.77 -2.81
CA LEU A 84 14.27 13.30 -2.21
C LEU A 84 13.20 12.22 -2.11
N VAL A 85 12.77 11.91 -0.89
CA VAL A 85 11.63 11.02 -0.64
C VAL A 85 10.37 11.87 -0.46
N VAL A 86 9.39 11.69 -1.35
CA VAL A 86 8.07 12.33 -1.27
C VAL A 86 7.05 11.28 -0.84
N SER A 87 6.41 11.45 0.31
CA SER A 87 5.54 10.43 0.91
C SER A 87 4.14 10.95 1.18
N ASP A 88 3.18 10.60 0.31
CA ASP A 88 1.77 10.91 0.52
C ASP A 88 0.86 9.86 -0.11
N GLU A 89 0.15 9.11 0.73
CA GLU A 89 -0.78 8.07 0.30
C GLU A 89 -1.97 8.59 -0.51
N ASN A 90 -2.30 9.88 -0.39
CA ASN A 90 -3.38 10.50 -1.15
C ASN A 90 -3.03 10.67 -2.63
N MET A 91 -1.76 10.48 -3.03
CA MET A 91 -1.37 10.55 -4.45
C MET A 91 -2.12 9.50 -5.28
N ILE A 92 -2.29 8.28 -4.75
CA ILE A 92 -2.93 7.17 -5.48
C ILE A 92 -4.45 7.06 -5.28
N GLY A 93 -5.05 7.83 -4.37
CA GLY A 93 -6.49 7.81 -4.15
C GLY A 93 -6.87 7.99 -2.68
N ALA A 94 -8.01 7.45 -2.28
CA ALA A 94 -8.46 7.49 -0.89
C ALA A 94 -9.31 6.24 -0.55
N PRO A 95 -9.28 5.71 0.68
CA PRO A 95 -10.01 4.50 1.05
C PRO A 95 -11.52 4.64 0.85
N ARG A 96 -12.06 5.84 1.10
CA ARG A 96 -13.47 6.15 0.85
C ARG A 96 -13.88 5.96 -0.62
N ARG A 97 -12.99 6.25 -1.57
CA ARG A 97 -13.24 6.02 -3.01
C ARG A 97 -13.18 4.53 -3.32
N ASN A 98 -12.21 3.83 -2.74
CA ASN A 98 -12.08 2.38 -2.91
C ASN A 98 -13.33 1.64 -2.37
N LEU A 99 -13.80 2.01 -1.17
CA LEU A 99 -15.02 1.44 -0.57
C LEU A 99 -16.27 1.77 -1.39
N ARG A 100 -16.43 3.02 -1.84
CA ARG A 100 -17.59 3.42 -2.65
C ARG A 100 -17.62 2.75 -4.02
N GLY A 101 -16.45 2.57 -4.64
CA GLY A 101 -16.31 1.91 -5.93
C GLY A 101 -16.14 0.39 -5.85
N SER A 102 -16.08 -0.17 -4.63
CA SER A 102 -15.75 -1.58 -4.36
C SER A 102 -14.51 -2.08 -5.13
N ARG A 103 -13.50 -1.21 -5.30
CA ARG A 103 -12.31 -1.47 -6.13
C ARG A 103 -11.06 -0.90 -5.49
N LEU A 104 -9.95 -1.64 -5.55
CA LEU A 104 -8.64 -1.11 -5.16
C LEU A 104 -8.19 -0.04 -6.15
N TYR A 105 -8.10 1.21 -5.70
CA TYR A 105 -7.44 2.32 -6.41
C TYR A 105 -7.76 2.38 -7.91
N GLY A 106 -9.05 2.46 -8.24
CA GLY A 106 -9.52 2.39 -9.63
C GLY A 106 -9.06 3.55 -10.52
N ASP A 107 -8.67 4.69 -9.93
CA ASP A 107 -8.18 5.88 -10.64
C ASP A 107 -6.64 6.02 -10.59
N ILE A 108 -5.90 4.99 -10.17
CA ILE A 108 -4.44 5.11 -9.97
C ILE A 108 -3.70 5.54 -11.25
N GLY A 109 -4.05 4.99 -12.41
CA GLY A 109 -3.40 5.32 -13.68
C GLY A 109 -3.52 6.82 -14.00
N ASP A 110 -4.75 7.34 -14.07
CA ASP A 110 -5.01 8.77 -14.34
C ASP A 110 -4.31 9.70 -13.35
N ARG A 111 -4.31 9.33 -12.07
CA ARG A 111 -3.67 10.12 -11.02
C ARG A 111 -2.16 10.13 -11.19
N MET A 112 -1.56 8.97 -11.43
CA MET A 112 -0.12 8.84 -11.49
C MET A 112 0.45 9.43 -12.78
N ALA A 113 -0.27 9.39 -13.90
CA ALA A 113 0.09 10.11 -15.11
C ALA A 113 0.17 11.64 -14.86
N ARG A 114 -0.75 12.18 -14.05
CA ARG A 114 -0.70 13.60 -13.65
C ARG A 114 0.48 13.91 -12.75
N PHE A 115 0.84 13.02 -11.82
CA PHE A 115 2.03 13.19 -10.99
C PHE A 115 3.32 13.07 -11.82
N ALA A 116 3.41 12.11 -12.74
CA ALA A 116 4.53 12.01 -13.67
C ALA A 116 4.73 13.31 -14.47
N ASN A 117 3.63 13.87 -14.99
CA ASN A 117 3.65 15.16 -15.68
C ASN A 117 4.03 16.33 -14.73
N ALA A 118 3.49 16.35 -13.51
CA ALA A 118 3.75 17.40 -12.54
C ALA A 118 5.22 17.47 -12.08
N PHE A 119 5.87 16.31 -12.00
CA PHE A 119 7.30 16.15 -11.70
C PHE A 119 8.18 16.16 -12.96
N ASP A 120 7.61 16.43 -14.13
CA ASP A 120 8.32 16.54 -15.41
C ASP A 120 9.15 15.30 -15.77
N GLY A 121 8.60 14.11 -15.49
CA GLY A 121 9.28 12.83 -15.75
C GLY A 121 10.50 12.56 -14.86
N ARG A 122 10.79 13.41 -13.86
CA ARG A 122 12.01 13.32 -13.04
C ARG A 122 11.94 12.28 -11.91
N ILE A 123 10.85 11.53 -11.81
CA ILE A 123 10.68 10.50 -10.78
C ILE A 123 11.55 9.30 -11.17
N SER A 124 12.46 8.92 -10.29
CA SER A 124 13.42 7.83 -10.54
C SER A 124 12.89 6.50 -10.03
N ARG A 125 12.16 6.53 -8.91
CA ARG A 125 11.63 5.34 -8.24
C ARG A 125 10.28 5.61 -7.61
N VAL A 126 9.44 4.58 -7.61
CA VAL A 126 8.15 4.56 -6.93
C VAL A 126 8.14 3.38 -5.96
N ALA A 127 7.82 3.64 -4.71
CA ALA A 127 7.64 2.63 -3.68
C ALA A 127 6.15 2.54 -3.30
N ILE A 128 5.57 1.36 -3.53
CA ILE A 128 4.18 1.07 -3.18
C ILE A 128 4.15 -0.07 -2.15
N SER A 129 3.43 0.14 -1.04
CA SER A 129 3.16 -0.93 -0.10
C SER A 129 1.84 -1.61 -0.43
N VAL A 130 1.83 -2.94 -0.42
CA VAL A 130 0.65 -3.80 -0.62
C VAL A 130 0.35 -4.57 0.67
N ARG A 131 -0.82 -5.19 0.76
CA ARG A 131 -1.26 -5.94 1.94
C ARG A 131 -2.27 -7.01 1.54
N GLY A 132 -2.37 -8.11 2.28
CA GLY A 132 -3.45 -9.09 2.10
C GLY A 132 -4.80 -8.41 1.93
N GLN A 133 -5.52 -8.71 0.85
CA GLN A 133 -6.70 -7.93 0.44
C GLN A 133 -7.82 -8.03 1.49
N ASP A 134 -8.00 -9.20 2.09
CA ASP A 134 -8.86 -9.45 3.26
C ASP A 134 -8.53 -8.48 4.41
N ALA A 135 -7.25 -8.38 4.75
CA ALA A 135 -6.75 -7.53 5.80
C ALA A 135 -6.85 -6.05 5.42
N TRP A 136 -6.57 -5.69 4.17
CA TRP A 136 -6.65 -4.31 3.71
C TRP A 136 -8.08 -3.79 3.79
N TRP A 137 -9.04 -4.52 3.22
CA TRP A 137 -10.46 -4.19 3.26
C TRP A 137 -10.99 -4.13 4.69
N SER A 138 -10.68 -5.11 5.53
CA SER A 138 -11.07 -5.12 6.94
C SER A 138 -10.57 -3.88 7.68
N SER A 139 -9.31 -3.48 7.43
CA SER A 139 -8.71 -2.30 8.06
C SER A 139 -9.30 -0.99 7.54
N ALA A 140 -9.63 -0.91 6.24
CA ALA A 140 -10.26 0.25 5.64
C ALA A 140 -11.71 0.42 6.14
N MET A 141 -12.48 -0.67 6.22
CA MET A 141 -13.82 -0.67 6.77
C MET A 141 -13.82 -0.33 8.26
N ALA A 142 -12.94 -0.94 9.06
CA ALA A 142 -12.82 -0.63 10.50
C ALA A 142 -12.56 0.87 10.70
N PHE A 143 -11.63 1.44 9.93
CA PHE A 143 -11.35 2.87 9.98
C PHE A 143 -12.56 3.73 9.60
N ALA A 144 -13.30 3.36 8.54
CA ALA A 144 -14.49 4.09 8.12
C ALA A 144 -15.62 3.98 9.16
N VAL A 145 -15.91 2.78 9.66
CA VAL A 145 -16.93 2.55 10.69
C VAL A 145 -16.60 3.32 11.96
N GLY A 146 -15.34 3.31 12.40
CA GLY A 146 -14.89 4.12 13.54
C GLY A 146 -15.05 5.63 13.35
N ARG A 147 -15.19 6.10 12.10
CA ARG A 147 -15.40 7.52 11.75
C ARG A 147 -16.86 7.89 11.49
N GLY A 148 -17.81 7.01 11.80
CA GLY A 148 -19.25 7.30 11.65
C GLY A 148 -19.91 6.63 10.46
N HIS A 149 -19.18 5.93 9.58
CA HIS A 149 -19.80 5.25 8.44
C HIS A 149 -20.60 4.02 8.88
N ARG A 150 -21.64 3.67 8.11
CA ARG A 150 -22.46 2.49 8.37
C ARG A 150 -21.63 1.20 8.39
N VAL A 151 -22.04 0.24 9.20
CA VAL A 151 -21.52 -1.13 9.13
C VAL A 151 -21.93 -1.73 7.77
N PRO A 152 -21.00 -2.34 7.01
CA PRO A 152 -21.32 -3.05 5.76
C PRO A 152 -22.31 -4.19 6.01
N GLY A 153 -23.15 -4.49 5.02
CA GLY A 153 -23.99 -5.69 4.99
C GLY A 153 -23.33 -6.80 4.16
N PRO A 154 -23.93 -8.00 4.13
CA PRO A 154 -23.44 -9.13 3.32
C PRO A 154 -23.18 -8.77 1.86
N ASP A 155 -24.14 -8.11 1.19
CA ASP A 155 -24.00 -7.69 -0.21
C ASP A 155 -22.83 -6.73 -0.46
N ASP A 156 -22.47 -5.90 0.53
CA ASP A 156 -21.30 -5.02 0.40
C ASP A 156 -20.02 -5.83 0.42
N LEU A 157 -19.94 -6.85 1.30
CA LEU A 157 -18.79 -7.73 1.43
C LEU A 157 -18.64 -8.62 0.21
N ASP A 158 -19.74 -9.21 -0.27
CA ASP A 158 -19.75 -10.02 -1.50
C ASP A 158 -19.28 -9.20 -2.70
N ARG A 159 -19.67 -7.93 -2.80
CA ARG A 159 -19.20 -7.04 -3.86
C ARG A 159 -17.70 -6.78 -3.80
N LEU A 160 -17.10 -6.69 -2.61
CA LEU A 160 -15.65 -6.51 -2.47
C LEU A 160 -14.84 -7.75 -2.89
N VAL A 161 -15.45 -8.93 -2.82
CA VAL A 161 -14.83 -10.20 -3.20
C VAL A 161 -15.04 -10.50 -4.69
N THR A 162 -16.24 -10.24 -5.20
CA THR A 162 -16.62 -10.54 -6.60
C THR A 162 -16.09 -9.52 -7.60
N VAL A 163 -15.78 -8.30 -7.15
CA VAL A 163 -15.12 -7.31 -8.01
C VAL A 163 -13.64 -7.71 -8.17
N ASN A 164 -13.38 -8.44 -9.25
CA ASN A 164 -12.09 -9.01 -9.67
C ASN A 164 -11.05 -7.93 -10.00
N ARG A 165 -10.61 -7.15 -9.00
CA ARG A 165 -9.49 -6.21 -9.12
C ARG A 165 -8.52 -6.38 -7.96
N HIS A 166 -7.27 -6.66 -8.30
CA HIS A 166 -6.23 -7.07 -7.38
C HIS A 166 -5.03 -6.12 -7.40
N TRP A 167 -3.99 -6.42 -6.60
CA TRP A 167 -2.80 -5.57 -6.57
C TRP A 167 -2.03 -5.62 -7.89
N ARG A 168 -2.06 -6.75 -8.60
CA ARG A 168 -1.53 -6.85 -9.96
C ARG A 168 -2.10 -5.76 -10.86
N ASP A 169 -3.43 -5.60 -10.91
CA ASP A 169 -4.07 -4.57 -11.74
C ASP A 169 -3.65 -3.15 -11.33
N VAL A 170 -3.57 -2.89 -10.03
CA VAL A 170 -3.13 -1.59 -9.49
C VAL A 170 -1.69 -1.28 -9.89
N ILE A 171 -0.80 -2.28 -9.85
CA ILE A 171 0.62 -2.13 -10.19
C ILE A 171 0.79 -1.99 -11.71
N THR A 172 0.04 -2.75 -12.51
CA THR A 172 0.05 -2.62 -13.98
C THR A 172 -0.41 -1.23 -14.42
N ASP A 173 -1.51 -0.73 -13.86
CA ASP A 173 -2.00 0.63 -14.17
C ASP A 173 -0.99 1.72 -13.72
N LEU A 174 -0.34 1.52 -12.57
CA LEU A 174 0.73 2.39 -12.08
C LEU A 174 1.93 2.39 -13.04
N ALA A 175 2.40 1.22 -13.46
CA ALA A 175 3.53 1.09 -14.38
C ALA A 175 3.23 1.74 -15.73
N CYS A 176 2.04 1.49 -16.29
CA CYS A 176 1.58 2.10 -17.53
C CYS A 176 1.57 3.63 -17.44
N ALA A 177 1.06 4.19 -16.34
CA ALA A 177 0.96 5.64 -16.16
C ALA A 177 2.30 6.36 -15.95
N MET A 178 3.29 5.67 -15.38
CA MET A 178 4.57 6.27 -14.99
C MET A 178 5.66 6.08 -16.07
N GLY A 179 5.65 4.97 -16.81
CA GLY A 179 6.41 4.76 -18.05
C GLY A 179 7.93 4.84 -17.96
N GLY A 180 8.54 4.74 -16.78
CA GLY A 180 10.00 4.91 -16.64
C GLY A 180 10.61 4.65 -15.26
N PRO A 181 10.00 5.06 -14.14
CA PRO A 181 10.57 4.83 -12.81
C PRO A 181 10.63 3.33 -12.44
N GLU A 182 11.64 2.94 -11.66
CA GLU A 182 11.62 1.62 -10.99
C GLU A 182 10.46 1.56 -9.99
N ILE A 183 9.62 0.54 -10.08
CA ILE A 183 8.56 0.30 -9.09
C ILE A 183 9.03 -0.78 -8.12
N ILE A 184 9.12 -0.44 -6.85
CA ILE A 184 9.40 -1.39 -5.76
C ILE A 184 8.13 -1.64 -4.95
N VAL A 185 7.87 -2.91 -4.65
CA VAL A 185 6.68 -3.35 -3.91
C VAL A 185 7.09 -3.85 -2.53
N LEU A 186 6.49 -3.27 -1.49
CA LEU A 186 6.81 -3.51 -0.08
C LEU A 186 5.60 -4.16 0.64
N PRO A 187 5.59 -5.48 0.84
CA PRO A 187 4.53 -6.16 1.58
C PRO A 187 4.39 -5.59 3.00
N HIS A 188 3.16 -5.22 3.38
CA HIS A 188 2.86 -4.70 4.71
C HIS A 188 3.20 -5.72 5.80
N GLU A 189 2.95 -7.00 5.54
CA GLU A 189 3.19 -8.13 6.43
C GLU A 189 4.66 -8.21 6.87
N VAL A 190 5.59 -7.81 6.00
CA VAL A 190 7.03 -7.74 6.26
C VAL A 190 7.41 -6.37 6.85
N TYR A 191 6.98 -5.29 6.18
CA TYR A 191 7.58 -3.97 6.40
C TYR A 191 6.79 -3.03 7.33
N ALA A 192 5.61 -3.40 7.82
CA ALA A 192 4.77 -2.49 8.62
C ALA A 192 5.46 -1.93 9.88
N GLY A 193 6.26 -2.78 10.54
CA GLY A 193 7.03 -2.43 11.75
C GLY A 193 8.49 -2.07 11.49
N LEU A 194 8.88 -1.93 10.22
CA LEU A 194 10.27 -1.74 9.78
C LEU A 194 10.42 -0.49 8.90
N PRO A 195 10.08 0.72 9.40
CA PRO A 195 10.16 1.95 8.60
C PRO A 195 11.59 2.31 8.20
N ASP A 196 12.57 1.93 9.01
CA ASP A 196 14.00 2.05 8.74
C ASP A 196 14.43 1.16 7.57
N GLU A 197 13.93 -0.07 7.50
CA GLU A 197 14.19 -0.94 6.36
C GLU A 197 13.43 -0.48 5.10
N LYS A 198 12.19 0.02 5.21
CA LYS A 198 11.51 0.67 4.08
C LYS A 198 12.37 1.80 3.50
N LEU A 199 12.96 2.63 4.36
CA LEU A 199 13.87 3.69 3.94
C LEU A 199 15.10 3.12 3.23
N ARG A 200 15.73 2.07 3.78
CA ARG A 200 16.86 1.39 3.15
C ARG A 200 16.51 0.89 1.76
N GLN A 201 15.42 0.16 1.60
CA GLN A 201 14.97 -0.37 0.31
C GLN A 201 14.71 0.75 -0.71
N MET A 202 14.19 1.90 -0.25
CA MET A 202 13.91 3.05 -1.12
C MET A 202 15.14 3.84 -1.53
N THR A 203 16.13 4.01 -0.64
CA THR A 203 17.22 4.99 -0.81
C THR A 203 18.59 4.36 -0.97
N GLY A 204 18.75 3.09 -0.60
CA GLY A 204 20.05 2.44 -0.48
C GLY A 204 20.87 2.92 0.72
N ILE A 205 20.27 3.69 1.64
CA ILE A 205 20.99 4.26 2.78
C ILE A 205 21.59 3.16 3.68
N ASP A 206 22.88 3.25 3.94
CA ASP A 206 23.52 2.39 4.94
C ASP A 206 23.15 2.81 6.36
N SER A 207 22.85 1.86 7.23
CA SER A 207 22.52 2.11 8.64
C SER A 207 21.48 3.23 8.81
N PRO A 208 20.21 2.98 8.44
CA PRO A 208 19.13 3.95 8.62
C PRO A 208 19.02 4.33 10.11
N PRO A 209 18.65 5.59 10.42
CA PRO A 209 18.49 6.02 11.80
C PRO A 209 17.39 5.22 12.51
N ARG A 210 17.47 5.08 13.83
CA ARG A 210 16.53 4.24 14.59
C ARG A 210 15.48 5.02 15.39
N LYS A 211 15.60 6.34 15.45
CA LYS A 211 14.64 7.18 16.20
C LYS A 211 13.25 7.01 15.62
N ALA A 212 12.25 6.77 16.47
CA ALA A 212 10.86 6.49 16.08
C ALA A 212 10.67 5.23 15.19
N ALA A 213 11.68 4.36 15.04
CA ALA A 213 11.56 3.17 14.19
C ALA A 213 10.65 2.07 14.77
N ARG A 214 10.27 2.19 16.06
CA ARG A 214 9.38 1.25 16.75
C ARG A 214 7.99 1.83 17.02
N ASP A 215 7.74 3.06 16.59
CA ASP A 215 6.44 3.70 16.78
C ASP A 215 5.44 3.16 15.77
N TRP A 216 4.28 2.74 16.26
CA TRP A 216 3.19 2.24 15.41
C TRP A 216 1.96 3.11 15.56
N LEU A 217 1.74 3.96 14.57
CA LEU A 217 0.67 4.96 14.57
C LEU A 217 -0.52 4.54 13.70
N ASN A 218 -1.66 5.19 13.93
CA ASN A 218 -2.88 5.10 13.10
C ASN A 218 -3.44 3.68 12.93
N ARG A 219 -3.36 2.87 13.99
CA ARG A 219 -4.01 1.56 14.07
C ARG A 219 -5.52 1.72 13.88
N ALA A 220 -6.16 0.71 13.27
CA ALA A 220 -7.61 0.70 13.19
C ALA A 220 -8.18 0.46 14.59
N PRO A 221 -9.38 0.98 14.90
CA PRO A 221 -10.12 0.54 16.06
C PRO A 221 -10.26 -0.97 16.08
N ASP A 222 -10.11 -1.57 17.26
CA ASP A 222 -10.42 -2.99 17.44
C ASP A 222 -11.94 -3.21 17.53
N LEU A 223 -12.38 -4.47 17.55
CA LEU A 223 -13.79 -4.82 17.57
C LEU A 223 -14.52 -4.26 18.79
N ALA A 224 -13.87 -4.21 19.95
CA ALA A 224 -14.47 -3.68 21.17
C ALA A 224 -14.67 -2.16 21.07
N GLU A 225 -13.70 -1.44 20.54
CA GLU A 225 -13.80 -0.01 20.26
C GLU A 225 -14.86 0.28 19.18
N LEU A 226 -14.92 -0.53 18.12
CA LEU A 226 -15.94 -0.38 17.08
C LEU A 226 -17.35 -0.55 17.62
N ARG A 227 -17.60 -1.58 18.46
CA ARG A 227 -18.91 -1.78 19.09
C ARG A 227 -19.32 -0.56 19.91
N LYS A 228 -18.42 -0.07 20.78
CA LYS A 228 -18.66 1.17 21.55
C LYS A 228 -19.01 2.35 20.65
N LEU A 229 -18.26 2.57 19.56
CA LEU A 229 -18.49 3.68 18.63
C LEU A 229 -19.79 3.53 17.82
N VAL A 230 -20.22 2.31 17.52
CA VAL A 230 -21.48 2.01 16.83
C VAL A 230 -22.66 2.22 17.77
N THR A 231 -22.62 1.66 18.99
CA THR A 231 -23.67 1.84 19.99
C THR A 231 -23.82 3.31 20.39
N ALA A 232 -22.72 4.04 20.60
CA ALA A 232 -22.74 5.44 21.01
C ALA A 232 -23.46 6.37 20.02
N ARG A 233 -23.60 5.96 18.76
CA ARG A 233 -24.34 6.71 17.73
C ARG A 233 -25.69 6.09 17.37
N GLY A 234 -26.21 5.17 18.19
CA GLY A 234 -27.50 4.50 17.98
C GLY A 234 -27.50 3.44 16.88
N GLY A 235 -26.33 2.94 16.48
CA GLY A 235 -26.22 1.82 15.54
C GLY A 235 -26.28 0.46 16.24
N ASP A 236 -26.60 -0.57 15.47
CA ASP A 236 -26.60 -1.98 15.92
C ASP A 236 -25.18 -2.56 15.86
N ASP A 237 -24.59 -2.82 17.03
CA ASP A 237 -23.25 -3.37 17.18
C ASP A 237 -23.18 -4.88 17.00
N ALA A 238 -24.30 -5.60 17.08
CA ALA A 238 -24.37 -7.03 16.77
C ALA A 238 -23.96 -7.32 15.31
N ARG A 239 -24.16 -6.35 14.42
CA ARG A 239 -23.71 -6.41 13.01
C ARG A 239 -22.20 -6.48 12.84
N LEU A 240 -21.41 -6.16 13.86
CA LEU A 240 -19.95 -6.31 13.83
C LEU A 240 -19.51 -7.78 14.05
N GLY A 241 -20.44 -8.67 14.40
CA GLY A 241 -20.18 -10.08 14.68
C GLY A 241 -19.57 -10.29 16.07
N GLU A 242 -19.24 -11.54 16.37
CA GLU A 242 -18.67 -11.96 17.66
C GLU A 242 -17.13 -11.95 17.71
N GLY A 243 -16.58 -12.00 18.92
CA GLY A 243 -15.14 -12.18 19.18
C GLY A 243 -14.42 -10.96 19.77
N THR A 244 -13.09 -10.98 19.66
CA THR A 244 -12.19 -9.98 20.26
C THR A 244 -11.04 -9.59 19.33
N GLY A 245 -10.44 -8.42 19.56
CA GLY A 245 -9.28 -7.97 18.80
C GLY A 245 -9.67 -7.39 17.44
N ARG A 246 -8.89 -7.69 16.39
CA ARG A 246 -9.09 -7.09 15.07
C ARG A 246 -10.40 -7.55 14.44
N TRP A 247 -11.22 -6.60 13.99
CA TRP A 247 -12.46 -6.89 13.27
C TRP A 247 -12.19 -7.58 11.93
N ARG A 248 -12.90 -8.70 11.69
CA ARG A 248 -12.86 -9.53 10.49
C ARG A 248 -14.29 -9.68 9.97
N PRO A 249 -14.72 -8.81 9.04
CA PRO A 249 -16.10 -8.80 8.56
C PRO A 249 -16.42 -9.90 7.55
N PHE A 250 -15.40 -10.46 6.89
CA PHE A 250 -15.57 -11.48 5.86
C PHE A 250 -15.84 -12.85 6.47
N ASP A 251 -16.71 -13.63 5.81
CA ASP A 251 -16.85 -15.05 6.12
C ASP A 251 -15.63 -15.86 5.66
N ARG A 252 -15.68 -17.17 5.89
CA ARG A 252 -14.58 -18.09 5.56
C ARG A 252 -14.30 -18.15 4.05
N TYR A 253 -15.32 -18.21 3.20
CA TYR A 253 -15.16 -18.33 1.75
C TYR A 253 -14.66 -17.02 1.14
N GLN A 254 -15.23 -15.90 1.57
CA GLN A 254 -14.79 -14.56 1.20
C GLN A 254 -13.32 -14.32 1.61
N THR A 255 -12.95 -14.74 2.82
CA THR A 255 -11.57 -14.63 3.31
C THR A 255 -10.61 -15.45 2.45
N LEU A 256 -10.95 -16.71 2.15
CA LEU A 256 -10.12 -17.58 1.32
C LEU A 256 -9.93 -17.01 -0.09
N ALA A 257 -11.00 -16.54 -0.73
CA ALA A 257 -10.92 -15.94 -2.07
C ALA A 257 -9.99 -14.71 -2.11
N LEU A 258 -10.08 -13.82 -1.12
CA LEU A 258 -9.21 -12.64 -1.05
C LEU A 258 -7.74 -13.00 -0.72
N GLN A 259 -7.52 -14.07 0.04
CA GLN A 259 -6.19 -14.57 0.36
C GLN A 259 -5.53 -15.29 -0.83
N GLU A 260 -6.32 -16.06 -1.59
CA GLU A 260 -5.90 -16.70 -2.83
C GLU A 260 -5.49 -15.64 -3.86
N ALA A 261 -6.35 -14.64 -4.10
CA ALA A 261 -6.03 -13.53 -5.00
C ALA A 261 -4.76 -12.77 -4.60
N TYR A 262 -4.54 -12.55 -3.30
CA TYR A 262 -3.29 -11.93 -2.83
C TYR A 262 -2.08 -12.84 -2.98
N SER A 263 -2.24 -14.15 -2.82
CA SER A 263 -1.18 -15.12 -3.04
C SER A 263 -0.78 -15.15 -4.51
N ASP A 264 -1.75 -15.07 -5.43
CA ASP A 264 -1.51 -14.96 -6.87
C ASP A 264 -0.83 -13.63 -7.26
N ASP A 265 -1.18 -12.52 -6.60
CA ASP A 265 -0.48 -11.25 -6.73
C ASP A 265 0.99 -11.39 -6.31
N LEU A 266 1.26 -12.01 -5.16
CA LEU A 266 2.61 -12.23 -4.64
C LEU A 266 3.42 -13.21 -5.49
N PHE A 267 2.80 -14.27 -6.01
CA PHE A 267 3.45 -15.21 -6.92
C PHE A 267 3.90 -14.52 -8.20
N TRP A 268 3.02 -13.72 -8.81
CA TRP A 268 3.36 -12.91 -9.99
C TRP A 268 4.47 -11.90 -9.69
N LEU A 269 4.42 -11.25 -8.52
CA LEU A 269 5.49 -10.35 -8.06
C LEU A 269 6.83 -11.07 -7.88
N GLY A 270 6.82 -12.26 -7.28
CA GLY A 270 8.01 -13.11 -7.11
C GLY A 270 8.55 -13.65 -8.43
N ALA A 271 7.69 -13.85 -9.43
CA ALA A 271 8.08 -14.22 -10.79
C ALA A 271 8.62 -13.05 -11.63
N GLY A 272 8.80 -11.86 -11.03
CA GLY A 272 9.37 -10.69 -11.68
C GLY A 272 8.35 -9.70 -12.27
N ALA A 273 7.05 -9.90 -12.02
CA ALA A 273 5.98 -8.98 -12.38
C ALA A 273 5.99 -8.51 -13.84
N ASP A 274 6.32 -9.39 -14.78
CA ASP A 274 6.49 -9.08 -16.21
C ASP A 274 7.49 -7.93 -16.48
N GLY A 275 8.43 -7.70 -15.57
CA GLY A 275 9.37 -6.58 -15.60
C GLY A 275 8.79 -5.23 -15.17
N LEU A 276 7.52 -5.18 -14.75
CA LEU A 276 6.84 -3.94 -14.37
C LEU A 276 7.21 -3.45 -12.96
N ALA A 277 7.55 -4.37 -12.07
CA ALA A 277 7.86 -4.07 -10.68
C ALA A 277 8.79 -5.10 -10.05
N ARG A 278 9.44 -4.71 -8.96
CA ARG A 278 10.29 -5.59 -8.15
C ARG A 278 9.70 -5.78 -6.76
N LEU A 279 9.46 -7.03 -6.37
CA LEU A 279 9.14 -7.36 -4.98
C LEU A 279 10.37 -7.13 -4.10
N THR A 280 10.19 -6.45 -2.98
CA THR A 280 11.23 -6.35 -1.95
C THR A 280 11.14 -7.57 -1.06
N GLU A 281 12.17 -8.41 -1.10
CA GLU A 281 12.31 -9.56 -0.21
C GLU A 281 12.90 -9.11 1.13
N GLU A 282 12.59 -9.85 2.18
CA GLU A 282 13.23 -9.63 3.49
C GLU A 282 14.73 -9.86 3.32
N THR A 283 15.54 -8.84 3.61
CA THR A 283 17.01 -8.90 3.58
C THR A 283 17.54 -9.73 4.76
N GLY A 284 17.13 -10.99 4.84
CA GLY A 284 17.86 -12.05 5.53
C GLY A 284 18.91 -12.64 4.60
N PRO A 285 20.00 -13.24 5.12
CA PRO A 285 20.93 -13.95 4.26
C PRO A 285 20.17 -15.00 3.46
N VAL A 286 20.38 -15.02 2.15
CA VAL A 286 19.92 -16.08 1.24
C VAL A 286 20.53 -17.39 1.69
N LYS A 287 19.92 -18.04 2.68
CA LYS A 287 19.98 -19.48 2.81
C LYS A 287 18.86 -19.97 1.95
N ALA A 288 19.22 -20.38 0.73
CA ALA A 288 18.47 -21.39 0.01
C ALA A 288 18.40 -22.64 0.90
N GLY A 289 17.46 -22.63 1.84
CA GLY A 289 17.11 -23.77 2.67
C GLY A 289 16.21 -24.66 1.82
N GLN A 290 16.82 -25.63 1.15
CA GLN A 290 16.12 -26.83 0.71
C GLN A 290 15.36 -27.38 1.92
N ASN A 291 14.04 -27.21 1.94
CA ASN A 291 13.09 -28.11 2.56
C ASN A 291 11.67 -27.67 2.16
N PRO A 292 10.94 -28.45 1.33
CA PRO A 292 9.51 -28.21 1.14
C PRO A 292 8.78 -28.38 2.48
N PRO A 293 7.66 -27.67 2.69
CA PRO A 293 6.84 -27.84 3.88
C PRO A 293 6.40 -29.31 3.99
N ILE A 294 6.68 -29.91 5.15
CA ILE A 294 6.18 -31.24 5.51
C ILE A 294 4.65 -31.14 5.64
N GLY A 295 3.93 -31.81 4.75
CA GLY A 295 2.50 -32.07 4.93
C GLY A 295 1.65 -31.97 3.68
N GLN A 296 1.85 -32.86 2.71
CA GLN A 296 0.80 -33.36 1.81
C GLN A 296 1.33 -34.57 1.01
N THR A 297 1.60 -35.68 1.69
CA THR A 297 1.81 -36.98 1.04
C THR A 297 0.55 -37.82 1.19
N THR A 298 -0.44 -37.55 0.34
CA THR A 298 -1.37 -38.58 -0.13
C THR A 298 -2.03 -38.09 -1.41
N ARG A 299 -1.48 -38.53 -2.54
CA ARG A 299 -2.19 -38.59 -3.82
C ARG A 299 -1.86 -39.95 -4.45
N GLY A 300 -2.86 -40.80 -4.58
CA GLY A 300 -2.77 -42.10 -5.25
C GLY A 300 -3.66 -43.15 -4.60
N HIS A 301 -4.83 -43.41 -5.19
CA HIS A 301 -5.58 -44.64 -5.00
C HIS A 301 -4.84 -45.79 -5.69
N PRO A 302 -4.62 -46.94 -5.03
CA PRO A 302 -4.27 -48.18 -5.71
C PRO A 302 -5.38 -49.20 -5.49
N ASN A 303 -6.17 -49.50 -6.52
CA ASN A 303 -6.95 -50.73 -6.58
C ASN A 303 -6.68 -51.36 -7.95
N ASP A 304 -5.53 -52.01 -8.07
CA ASP A 304 -5.31 -53.09 -9.02
C ASP A 304 -4.76 -54.26 -8.19
N GLU A 305 -5.67 -55.13 -7.72
CA GLU A 305 -5.34 -56.45 -7.20
C GLU A 305 -5.46 -57.45 -8.35
N GLU A 306 -4.34 -57.78 -8.98
CA GLU A 306 -4.17 -59.04 -9.70
C GLU A 306 -2.84 -59.66 -9.24
N GLU A 307 -2.92 -60.79 -8.52
CA GLU A 307 -2.37 -62.06 -9.00
C GLU A 307 -2.64 -63.23 -8.03
N ARG A 308 -3.42 -64.19 -8.54
CA ARG A 308 -3.14 -65.64 -8.62
C ARG A 308 -2.61 -66.38 -7.38
N ARG A 309 -3.28 -67.50 -7.03
CA ARG A 309 -2.92 -68.87 -7.52
C ARG A 309 -3.81 -70.00 -6.97
N LEU A 310 -4.08 -70.94 -7.88
CA LEU A 310 -4.20 -72.41 -7.73
C LEU A 310 -5.35 -73.03 -6.92
N ALA A 311 -6.35 -73.55 -7.65
CA ALA A 311 -6.61 -74.99 -7.80
C ALA A 311 -7.34 -75.22 -9.14
#